data_AF-A0A284SAY1-F1
#
_entry.id   AF-A0A284SAY1-F1
#
_cell.length_a   1.000
_cell.length_b   1.000
_cell.length_c   1.000
_cell.angle_alpha   90.00
_cell.angle_beta   90.00
_cell.angle_gamma   90.00
#
_symmetry.space_group_name_H-M   'P 1'
#
loop_
_entity.id
_entity.type
_entity.pdbx_description
1 polymer ?
#
loop_
_entity_poly.entity_id
_entity_poly.type
_entity_poly.pdbx_seq_one_letter_code
_entity_poly.pdbx_strand_id
1 'polypeptide(L)'
;MRYIPGIHGLQPRRRKTLARRAYLSILIPAHRKTLTRLFLSSHVLAVEVWRWSERYRPRIPCEWRLCRFCKIAVEDEIHALLRCTISPGLAELRGLFLADTYAACPLFVDTWDRLDYEDRLACLLKLPILDSRLAQYVHLVLELFRAALVYVPPLSLWYTPL
;
A
#
# COMPACT_ATOMS: atom_id res chain seq x y z
N MET A 1 14.18 -10.53 8.49
CA MET A 1 13.78 -9.35 9.29
C MET A 1 15.03 -8.77 9.91
N ARG A 2 15.44 -7.57 9.50
CA ARG A 2 16.56 -6.86 10.11
C ARG A 2 16.07 -6.15 11.37
N TYR A 3 16.90 -6.15 12.40
CA TYR A 3 16.65 -5.54 13.69
C TYR A 3 16.58 -4.01 13.53
N ILE A 4 15.49 -3.38 13.98
CA ILE A 4 15.37 -1.92 14.05
C ILE A 4 15.52 -1.52 15.53
N PRO A 5 16.62 -0.88 15.94
CA PRO A 5 16.83 -0.43 17.30
C PRO A 5 15.78 0.62 17.70
N GLY A 6 15.20 0.49 18.90
CA GLY A 6 14.25 1.47 19.48
C GLY A 6 12.77 1.08 19.48
N ILE A 7 12.36 0.08 18.69
CA ILE A 7 10.93 -0.31 18.55
C ILE A 7 10.57 -1.51 19.47
N HIS A 8 11.56 -2.25 19.98
CA HIS A 8 11.35 -3.52 20.68
C HIS A 8 11.00 -3.40 22.18
N GLY A 9 10.98 -2.21 22.76
CA GLY A 9 10.78 -2.01 24.21
C GLY A 9 9.34 -2.09 24.71
N LEU A 10 8.32 -2.25 23.84
CA LEU A 10 6.92 -2.02 24.21
C LEU A 10 6.00 -3.25 24.28
N GLN A 11 6.50 -4.49 24.15
CA GLN A 11 5.61 -5.65 24.21
C GLN A 11 6.03 -6.69 25.25
N PRO A 12 5.35 -6.76 26.41
CA PRO A 12 5.43 -7.95 27.25
C PRO A 12 4.83 -9.13 26.48
N ARG A 13 5.48 -10.30 26.56
CA ARG A 13 4.98 -11.58 26.04
C ARG A 13 3.64 -11.93 26.71
N ARG A 14 2.54 -11.39 26.20
CA ARG A 14 1.18 -11.77 26.61
C ARG A 14 0.73 -12.98 25.79
N ARG A 15 0.05 -13.92 26.47
CA ARG A 15 -0.63 -15.08 25.87
C ARG A 15 -1.31 -14.65 24.56
N LYS A 16 -1.09 -15.40 23.47
CA LYS A 16 -1.69 -15.16 22.16
C LYS A 16 -3.17 -15.53 22.19
N THR A 17 -3.99 -14.74 22.87
CA THR A 17 -5.43 -14.71 22.61
C THR A 17 -5.61 -14.16 21.20
N LEU A 18 -6.48 -14.76 20.39
CA LEU A 18 -6.89 -14.18 19.12
C LEU A 18 -7.57 -12.84 19.41
N ALA A 19 -6.82 -11.75 19.29
CA ALA A 19 -7.33 -10.40 19.45
C ALA A 19 -7.85 -9.90 18.09
N ARG A 20 -9.00 -9.23 18.10
CA ARG A 20 -9.50 -8.50 16.94
C ARG A 20 -8.44 -7.51 16.47
N ARG A 21 -8.05 -7.57 15.20
CA ARG A 21 -7.07 -6.63 14.63
C ARG A 21 -7.62 -5.20 14.73
N ALA A 22 -6.79 -4.25 15.14
CA ALA A 22 -7.22 -2.87 15.42
C ALA A 22 -7.89 -2.19 14.21
N TYR A 23 -7.39 -2.42 12.99
CA TYR A 23 -8.01 -1.90 11.77
C TYR A 23 -9.46 -2.35 11.55
N LEU A 24 -9.90 -3.49 12.12
CA LEU A 24 -11.29 -3.92 12.03
C LEU A 24 -12.23 -3.04 12.85
N SER A 25 -11.70 -2.20 13.75
CA SER A 25 -12.48 -1.28 14.59
C SER A 25 -12.56 0.13 14.03
N ILE A 26 -11.98 0.40 12.85
CA ILE A 26 -12.12 1.70 12.16
C ILE A 26 -13.60 2.01 11.93
N LEU A 27 -14.04 3.20 12.35
CA LEU A 27 -15.45 3.60 12.36
C LEU A 27 -16.04 3.66 10.95
N ILE A 28 -15.33 4.31 10.02
CA ILE A 28 -15.79 4.54 8.64
C ILE A 28 -15.74 3.22 7.85
N PRO A 29 -16.90 2.67 7.43
CA PRO A 29 -16.93 1.36 6.77
C PRO A 29 -16.13 1.28 5.47
N ALA A 30 -16.13 2.36 4.67
CA ALA A 30 -15.39 2.44 3.42
C ALA A 30 -13.87 2.31 3.64
N HIS A 31 -13.32 3.05 4.59
CA HIS A 31 -11.89 3.02 4.94
C HIS A 31 -11.49 1.65 5.49
N ARG A 32 -12.30 1.10 6.41
CA ARG A 32 -12.11 -0.23 6.96
C ARG A 32 -12.08 -1.29 5.85
N LYS A 33 -13.05 -1.26 4.93
CA LYS A 33 -13.15 -2.21 3.82
C LYS A 33 -11.95 -2.10 2.87
N THR A 34 -11.52 -0.88 2.56
CA THR A 34 -10.34 -0.64 1.74
C THR A 34 -9.08 -1.20 2.41
N LEU A 35 -8.84 -0.92 3.69
CA LEU A 35 -7.65 -1.42 4.38
C LEU A 35 -7.67 -2.95 4.54
N THR A 36 -8.84 -3.55 4.82
CA THR A 36 -9.00 -5.01 4.79
C THR A 36 -8.66 -5.59 3.42
N ARG A 37 -9.14 -4.96 2.34
CA ARG A 37 -8.83 -5.38 0.97
C ARG A 37 -7.34 -5.26 0.65
N LEU A 38 -6.67 -4.23 1.15
CA LEU A 38 -5.21 -4.10 1.05
C LEU A 38 -4.51 -5.30 1.70
N PHE A 39 -4.87 -5.63 2.95
CA PHE A 39 -4.28 -6.76 3.67
C PHE A 39 -4.56 -8.13 3.07
N LEU A 40 -5.66 -8.28 2.32
CA LEU A 40 -6.08 -9.53 1.70
C LEU A 40 -5.72 -9.61 0.21
N SER A 41 -4.88 -8.70 -0.31
CA SER A 41 -4.50 -8.65 -1.73
C SER A 41 -5.73 -8.63 -2.67
N SER A 42 -6.78 -7.93 -2.25
CA SER A 42 -8.07 -7.80 -2.96
C SER A 42 -8.36 -6.35 -3.33
N HIS A 43 -7.32 -5.64 -3.80
CA HIS A 43 -7.35 -4.23 -4.19
C HIS A 43 -7.24 -4.05 -5.70
N VAL A 44 -7.38 -2.80 -6.14
CA VAL A 44 -7.50 -2.41 -7.56
C VAL A 44 -6.17 -2.28 -8.28
N LEU A 45 -5.04 -2.45 -7.58
CA LEU A 45 -3.71 -2.24 -8.15
C LEU A 45 -3.35 -3.33 -9.17
N ALA A 46 -2.58 -2.97 -10.17
CA ALA A 46 -2.24 -3.81 -11.31
C ALA A 46 -1.52 -5.10 -10.87
N VAL A 47 -0.74 -5.07 -9.78
CA VAL A 47 -0.09 -6.25 -9.21
C VAL A 47 -1.08 -7.37 -8.90
N GLU A 48 -2.30 -7.05 -8.46
CA GLU A 48 -3.37 -8.02 -8.19
C GLU A 48 -4.33 -8.18 -9.35
N VAL A 49 -4.70 -7.08 -10.04
CA VAL A 49 -5.64 -7.16 -11.17
C VAL A 49 -5.10 -8.04 -12.29
N TRP A 50 -3.81 -7.93 -12.64
CA TRP A 50 -3.19 -8.71 -13.72
C TRP A 50 -2.55 -10.02 -13.28
N ARG A 51 -2.71 -10.39 -12.00
CA ARG A 51 -2.11 -11.58 -11.41
C ARG A 51 -2.61 -12.88 -12.04
N TRP A 52 -3.87 -12.87 -12.45
CA TRP A 52 -4.61 -14.05 -12.92
C TRP A 52 -4.92 -13.94 -14.40
N SER A 53 -4.92 -15.09 -15.08
CA SER A 53 -5.45 -15.22 -16.43
C SER A 53 -6.98 -15.14 -16.39
N GLU A 54 -7.55 -14.49 -17.41
CA GLU A 54 -9.00 -14.44 -17.65
C GLU A 54 -9.27 -14.96 -19.07
N ARG A 55 -10.55 -15.23 -19.39
CA ARG A 55 -10.98 -15.89 -20.64
C ARG A 55 -10.36 -15.30 -21.92
N TYR A 56 -10.07 -14.00 -21.95
CA TYR A 56 -9.52 -13.31 -23.13
C TYR A 56 -8.24 -12.53 -22.83
N ARG A 57 -7.54 -12.91 -21.76
CA ARG A 57 -6.46 -12.08 -21.21
C ARG A 57 -5.41 -12.96 -20.53
N PRO A 58 -4.21 -13.09 -21.12
CA PRO A 58 -3.15 -13.84 -20.47
C PRO A 58 -2.74 -13.18 -19.15
N ARG A 59 -2.18 -13.99 -18.24
CA ARG A 59 -1.53 -13.49 -17.03
C ARG A 59 -0.36 -12.60 -17.44
N ILE A 60 -0.28 -11.40 -16.87
CA ILE A 60 0.84 -10.49 -17.13
C ILE A 60 1.97 -10.79 -16.13
N PRO A 61 3.23 -10.97 -16.58
CA PRO A 61 4.38 -11.08 -15.68
C PRO A 61 4.50 -9.86 -14.76
N CYS A 62 5.07 -10.03 -13.57
CA CYS A 62 5.02 -9.01 -12.52
C CYS A 62 5.68 -7.70 -12.95
N GLU A 63 6.85 -7.81 -13.58
CA GLU A 63 7.65 -6.72 -14.13
C GLU A 63 6.92 -5.88 -15.18
N TRP A 64 5.86 -6.44 -15.80
CA TRP A 64 5.03 -5.77 -16.79
C TRP A 64 3.72 -5.21 -16.23
N ARG A 65 3.41 -5.43 -14.94
CA ARG A 65 2.23 -4.85 -14.27
C ARG A 65 2.47 -3.39 -13.89
N LEU A 66 2.83 -2.58 -14.87
CA LEU A 66 3.29 -1.21 -14.66
C LEU A 66 2.15 -0.31 -14.16
N CYS A 67 2.53 0.70 -13.37
CA CYS A 67 1.67 1.74 -12.85
C CYS A 67 0.93 2.46 -13.96
N ARG A 68 -0.39 2.55 -13.81
CA ARG A 68 -1.28 3.20 -14.76
C ARG A 68 -0.99 4.69 -14.98
N PHE A 69 -0.35 5.32 -14.00
CA PHE A 69 0.05 6.73 -14.08
C PHE A 69 1.44 6.88 -14.68
N CYS A 70 2.47 6.34 -14.03
CA CYS A 70 3.86 6.59 -14.46
C CYS A 70 4.34 5.66 -15.58
N LYS A 71 3.74 4.48 -15.74
CA LYS A 71 4.12 3.45 -16.74
C LYS A 71 5.59 3.02 -16.70
N ILE A 72 6.28 3.26 -15.59
CA ILE A 72 7.72 2.99 -15.43
C ILE A 72 7.98 1.92 -14.36
N ALA A 73 7.28 2.00 -13.22
CA ALA A 73 7.43 1.06 -12.11
C ALA A 73 6.22 0.14 -12.00
N VAL A 74 6.38 -1.03 -11.39
CA VAL A 74 5.28 -1.95 -11.06
C VAL A 74 4.25 -1.25 -10.17
N GLU A 75 2.97 -1.46 -10.48
CA GLU A 75 1.84 -0.96 -9.70
C GLU A 75 1.54 -1.85 -8.49
N ASP A 76 2.38 -1.76 -7.47
CA ASP A 76 2.19 -2.39 -6.18
C ASP A 76 1.83 -1.36 -5.09
N GLU A 77 1.59 -1.87 -3.88
CA GLU A 77 1.19 -1.08 -2.72
C GLU A 77 2.27 -0.06 -2.34
N ILE A 78 3.54 -0.45 -2.43
CA ILE A 78 4.67 0.43 -2.15
C ILE A 78 4.70 1.59 -3.16
N HIS A 79 4.57 1.28 -4.45
CA HIS A 79 4.58 2.29 -5.49
C HIS A 79 3.39 3.24 -5.34
N ALA A 80 2.18 2.70 -5.20
CA ALA A 80 0.96 3.49 -5.06
C ALA A 80 0.99 4.38 -3.81
N LEU A 81 1.34 3.82 -2.65
CA LEU A 81 1.27 4.53 -1.37
C LEU A 81 2.51 5.40 -1.11
N LEU A 82 3.70 5.04 -1.57
CA LEU A 82 4.93 5.69 -1.10
C LEU A 82 5.76 6.37 -2.21
N ARG A 83 5.58 6.01 -3.49
CA ARG A 83 6.53 6.43 -4.55
C ARG A 83 5.92 7.22 -5.68
N CYS A 84 4.74 6.87 -6.17
CA CYS A 84 4.18 7.46 -7.38
C CYS A 84 3.88 8.96 -7.17
N THR A 85 4.38 9.82 -8.04
CA THR A 85 4.16 11.28 -7.98
C THR A 85 3.47 11.82 -9.24
N ILE A 86 3.16 10.96 -10.21
CA ILE A 86 2.66 11.37 -11.53
C ILE A 86 1.16 11.71 -11.52
N SER A 87 0.35 10.98 -10.75
CA SER A 87 -1.07 11.31 -10.67
C SER A 87 -1.27 12.64 -9.93
N PRO A 88 -2.12 13.54 -10.46
CA PRO A 88 -2.62 14.68 -9.69
C PRO A 88 -3.17 14.21 -8.34
N GLY A 89 -2.81 14.91 -7.26
CA GLY A 89 -3.27 14.63 -5.90
C GLY A 89 -2.50 13.55 -5.11
N LEU A 90 -1.74 12.64 -5.74
CA LEU A 90 -1.03 11.59 -4.97
C LEU A 90 0.07 12.16 -4.06
N ALA A 91 0.87 13.09 -4.59
CA ALA A 91 1.94 13.72 -3.81
C ALA A 91 1.36 14.56 -2.65
N GLU A 92 0.24 15.25 -2.89
CA GLU A 92 -0.46 16.04 -1.88
C GLU A 92 -1.05 15.15 -0.77
N LEU A 93 -1.80 14.11 -1.14
CA LEU A 93 -2.34 13.14 -0.17
C LEU A 93 -1.25 12.51 0.68
N ARG A 94 -0.10 12.17 0.07
CA ARG A 94 1.04 11.62 0.81
C ARG A 94 1.65 12.65 1.75
N GLY A 95 1.81 13.89 1.30
CA GLY A 95 2.33 14.98 2.12
C GLY A 95 1.45 15.23 3.36
N LEU A 96 0.13 15.31 3.16
CA LEU A 96 -0.84 15.46 4.26
C LEU A 96 -0.80 14.27 5.22
N PHE A 97 -0.78 13.05 4.69
CA PHE A 97 -0.70 11.85 5.51
C PHE A 97 0.59 11.76 6.33
N LEU A 98 1.73 12.11 5.74
CA LEU A 98 3.01 12.11 6.44
C LEU A 98 3.06 13.21 7.50
N ALA A 99 2.53 14.40 7.22
CA ALA A 99 2.41 15.47 8.22
C ALA A 99 1.57 15.03 9.43
N ASP A 100 0.40 14.42 9.20
CA ASP A 100 -0.44 13.84 10.27
C ASP A 100 0.31 12.74 11.05
N THR A 101 1.08 11.90 10.34
CA THR A 101 1.85 10.81 10.95
C THR A 101 2.96 11.34 11.84
N TYR A 102 3.70 12.36 11.39
CA TYR A 102 4.77 12.99 12.16
C TYR A 102 4.24 13.73 13.39
N ALA A 103 3.08 14.37 13.27
CA ALA A 103 2.41 14.99 14.41
C ALA A 103 1.96 13.94 15.46
N ALA A 104 1.46 12.79 15.02
CA ALA A 104 1.02 11.71 15.91
C ALA A 104 2.19 10.89 16.50
N CYS A 105 3.32 10.79 15.78
CA CYS A 105 4.48 10.02 16.19
C CYS A 105 5.79 10.71 15.76
N PRO A 106 6.32 11.66 16.55
CA PRO A 106 7.54 12.40 16.19
C PRO A 106 8.77 11.51 15.96
N LEU A 107 8.84 10.35 16.60
CA LEU A 107 9.90 9.35 16.40
C LEU A 107 10.00 8.85 14.94
N PHE A 108 8.92 8.99 14.16
CA PHE A 108 8.92 8.67 12.74
C PHE A 108 9.75 9.65 11.92
N VAL A 109 9.88 10.90 12.31
CA VAL A 109 10.58 11.92 11.52
C VAL A 109 12.03 11.52 11.27
N ASP A 110 12.75 11.17 12.33
CA ASP A 110 14.19 10.85 12.24
C ASP A 110 14.46 9.46 11.64
N THR A 111 13.48 8.56 11.75
CA THR A 111 13.63 7.17 11.31
C THR A 111 13.15 6.96 9.87
N TRP A 112 12.15 7.70 9.41
CA TRP A 112 11.50 7.52 8.12
C TRP A 112 12.49 7.53 6.96
N ASP A 113 13.38 8.52 6.93
CA ASP A 113 14.35 8.67 5.83
C ASP A 113 15.43 7.59 5.81
N ARG A 114 15.64 6.89 6.94
CA ARG A 114 16.61 5.80 7.07
C ARG A 114 16.05 4.44 6.67
N LEU A 115 14.72 4.31 6.59
CA LEU A 115 14.04 3.08 6.22
C LEU A 115 13.93 2.95 4.70
N ASP A 116 14.10 1.73 4.20
CA ASP A 116 13.68 1.39 2.84
C ASP A 116 12.15 1.40 2.71
N TYR A 117 11.63 1.26 1.49
CA TYR A 117 10.20 1.42 1.25
C TYR A 117 9.36 0.28 1.85
N GLU A 118 9.92 -0.92 1.89
CA GLU A 118 9.36 -2.12 2.48
C GLU A 118 9.19 -1.92 4.00
N ASP A 119 10.23 -1.46 4.67
CA ASP A 119 10.21 -1.16 6.11
C ASP A 119 9.29 0.01 6.42
N ARG A 120 9.26 1.06 5.59
CA ARG A 120 8.29 2.17 5.71
C ARG A 120 6.85 1.66 5.68
N LEU A 121 6.50 0.85 4.68
CA LEU A 121 5.16 0.27 4.57
C LEU A 121 4.86 -0.63 5.78
N ALA A 122 5.82 -1.49 6.16
CA ALA A 122 5.64 -2.39 7.30
C ALA A 122 5.43 -1.63 8.62
N CYS A 123 6.12 -0.51 8.83
CA CYS A 123 5.94 0.36 9.98
C CYS A 123 4.54 0.97 10.00
N LEU A 124 4.07 1.54 8.88
CA LEU A 124 2.73 2.11 8.79
C LEU A 124 1.65 1.07 9.12
N LEU A 125 1.75 -0.14 8.56
CA LEU A 125 0.76 -1.22 8.74
C LEU A 125 0.74 -1.80 10.16
N LYS A 126 1.78 -1.58 10.98
CA LYS A 126 1.92 -2.15 12.32
C LYS A 126 1.57 -1.21 13.45
N LEU A 127 1.34 0.08 13.18
CA LEU A 127 1.11 1.08 14.20
C LEU A 127 -0.38 1.36 14.39
N PRO A 128 -1.00 0.83 15.47
CA PRO A 128 -2.45 0.96 15.66
C PRO A 128 -2.90 2.41 15.81
N ILE A 129 -2.02 3.29 16.33
CA ILE A 129 -2.28 4.72 16.47
C ILE A 129 -2.56 5.41 15.12
N LEU A 130 -2.03 4.84 14.03
CA LEU A 130 -2.21 5.37 12.69
C LEU A 130 -3.39 4.73 11.95
N ASP A 131 -4.00 3.66 12.46
CA ASP A 131 -4.96 2.83 11.70
C ASP A 131 -6.07 3.65 11.02
N SER A 132 -6.67 4.61 11.72
CA SER A 132 -7.75 5.44 11.15
C SER A 132 -7.25 6.38 10.04
N ARG A 133 -6.09 7.01 10.25
CA ARG A 133 -5.47 7.94 9.29
C ARG A 133 -4.92 7.20 8.09
N LEU A 134 -4.23 6.09 8.33
CA LEU A 134 -3.74 5.17 7.31
C LEU A 134 -4.90 4.64 6.47
N ALA A 135 -6.00 4.21 7.07
CA ALA A 135 -7.12 3.68 6.31
C ALA A 135 -7.80 4.75 5.44
N GLN A 136 -7.90 5.99 5.93
CA GLN A 136 -8.35 7.12 5.11
C GLN A 136 -7.39 7.36 3.94
N TYR A 137 -6.09 7.43 4.22
CA TYR A 137 -5.06 7.64 3.20
C TYR A 137 -5.09 6.55 2.11
N VAL A 138 -5.06 5.28 2.51
CA VAL A 138 -5.16 4.13 1.60
C VAL A 138 -6.46 4.19 0.81
N HIS A 139 -7.58 4.57 1.44
CA HIS A 139 -8.85 4.72 0.75
C HIS A 139 -8.78 5.76 -0.37
N LEU A 140 -8.32 6.97 -0.06
CA LEU A 140 -8.22 8.06 -1.04
C LEU A 140 -7.25 7.72 -2.18
N VAL A 141 -6.09 7.14 -1.87
CA VAL A 141 -5.14 6.68 -2.89
C VAL A 141 -5.79 5.64 -3.79
N LEU A 142 -6.41 4.60 -3.23
CA LEU A 142 -7.03 3.56 -4.06
C LEU A 142 -8.24 4.04 -4.85
N GLU A 143 -8.95 5.09 -4.40
CA GLU A 143 -9.99 5.73 -5.21
C GLU A 143 -9.41 6.48 -6.42
N LEU A 144 -8.26 7.16 -6.27
CA LEU A 144 -7.55 7.74 -7.43
C LEU A 144 -7.15 6.65 -8.43
N PHE A 145 -6.59 5.52 -7.97
CA PHE A 145 -6.28 4.40 -8.85
C PHE A 145 -7.54 3.82 -9.49
N ARG A 146 -8.62 3.61 -8.73
CA ARG A 146 -9.90 3.09 -9.24
C ARG A 146 -10.49 3.97 -10.36
N ALA A 147 -10.30 5.29 -10.27
CA ALA A 147 -10.80 6.25 -11.26
C ALA A 147 -10.03 6.21 -12.60
N ALA A 148 -8.82 5.63 -12.63
CA ALA A 148 -8.01 5.50 -13.84
C ALA A 148 -8.02 4.07 -14.38
N LEU A 149 -8.03 3.92 -15.71
CA LEU A 149 -7.91 2.61 -16.36
C LEU A 149 -6.57 1.96 -16.00
N VAL A 150 -6.58 0.67 -15.67
CA VAL A 150 -5.35 -0.08 -15.44
C VAL A 150 -4.55 -0.13 -16.74
N TYR A 151 -3.25 0.16 -16.68
CA TYR A 151 -2.41 0.10 -17.88
C TYR A 151 -2.25 -1.34 -18.36
N VAL A 152 -2.41 -1.53 -19.68
CA VAL A 152 -2.22 -2.80 -20.38
C VAL A 152 -0.94 -2.70 -21.19
N PRO A 153 0.15 -3.39 -20.82
CA PRO A 153 1.37 -3.41 -21.62
C PRO A 153 1.13 -4.09 -22.97
N PRO A 154 1.68 -3.57 -24.08
CA PRO A 154 1.58 -4.20 -25.39
C PRO A 154 2.07 -5.65 -25.37
N LEU A 155 1.27 -6.58 -25.91
CA LEU A 155 1.58 -8.02 -25.91
C LEU A 155 2.94 -8.33 -26.54
N SER A 156 3.31 -7.60 -27.59
CA SER A 156 4.58 -7.78 -28.32
C SER A 156 5.83 -7.63 -27.45
N LEU A 157 5.73 -6.98 -26.28
CA LEU A 157 6.87 -6.72 -25.40
C LEU A 157 7.15 -7.85 -24.41
N TRP A 158 6.18 -8.72 -24.14
CA TRP A 158 6.25 -9.66 -23.02
C TRP A 158 5.60 -11.00 -23.25
N TYR A 159 4.74 -11.14 -24.26
CA TYR A 159 4.03 -12.37 -24.55
C TYR A 159 4.70 -13.09 -25.73
N THR A 160 5.25 -14.27 -25.47
CA THR A 160 5.69 -15.23 -26.49
C THR A 160 4.61 -16.29 -26.66
N PRO A 161 3.94 -16.37 -27.82
CA PRO A 161 3.00 -17.46 -28.08
C PRO A 161 3.76 -18.80 -28.06
N LEU A 162 3.19 -19.79 -27.37
CA LEU A 162 3.65 -21.19 -27.38
C LEU A 162 3.32 -21.86 -28.71
#